data_AF-A0A1H9B9E4-F1
#
_entry.id   AF-A0A1H9B9E4-F1
#
_cell.length_a   1.000
_cell.length_b   1.000
_cell.length_c   1.000
_cell.angle_alpha   90.00
_cell.angle_beta   90.00
_cell.angle_gamma   90.00
#
_symmetry.space_group_name_H-M   'P 1'
#
loop_
_entity.id
_entity.type
_entity.pdbx_description
1 polymer ?
#
loop_
_entity_poly.entity_id
_entity_poly.type
_entity_poly.pdbx_seq_one_letter_code
_entity_poly.pdbx_strand_id
1 'polypeptide(L)'
;MKILRKIFSIFLVLSMIMIMVLTNNCVAKANSDVCEEISILCLNGLRAANPGEKASDYNAGIIPNEGENYTVKNIKIQDSNVSSYRDRYLSNDEIFKTGHTYTVYVTLKANEGYEFSSYPIYQDGTATNIAIVRDSIDYSEVEITYYFYIDEKVVLSNPTVAATYNSDKSVKLTWTPVEDAKYYQIYKYYASTGKIQKSKIVEGTETYFYNLKDSTTYRYIVQAVGDNGESDNVSKDYVVDIKAGKPISGAITNILFNYTNNYLELSWEKVDNVSKYYVYKYYTSSKTLSNPKEVKNTSCRYNIKKSNTSVKYLVSTEKLENLSGYDGRGCICVRVCK
;
A
#
# COMPACT_ATOMS: atom_id res chain seq x y z
N MET A 1 12.89 -50.35 80.39
CA MET A 1 13.99 -50.11 79.41
C MET A 1 13.55 -49.70 78.00
N LYS A 2 12.28 -49.88 77.58
CA LYS A 2 11.74 -49.35 76.30
C LYS A 2 11.33 -47.86 76.33
N ILE A 3 11.18 -47.27 77.52
CA ILE A 3 10.74 -45.87 77.69
C ILE A 3 11.93 -44.89 77.61
N LEU A 4 13.12 -45.26 78.11
CA LEU A 4 14.32 -44.39 78.07
C LEU A 4 14.90 -44.17 76.65
N ARG A 5 14.78 -45.16 75.74
CA ARG A 5 15.21 -45.01 74.33
C ARG A 5 14.33 -44.07 73.51
N LYS A 6 13.04 -43.91 73.88
CA LYS A 6 12.15 -42.94 73.21
C LYS A 6 12.46 -41.50 73.62
N ILE A 7 12.90 -41.27 74.86
CA ILE A 7 13.18 -39.91 75.36
C ILE A 7 14.49 -39.35 74.78
N PHE A 8 15.52 -40.18 74.58
CA PHE A 8 16.79 -39.75 73.97
C PHE A 8 16.66 -39.47 72.46
N SER A 9 15.78 -40.19 71.75
CA SER A 9 15.52 -39.96 70.32
C SER A 9 14.66 -38.72 70.06
N ILE A 10 13.84 -38.30 71.03
CA ILE A 10 13.02 -37.09 70.93
C ILE A 10 13.86 -35.84 71.22
N PHE A 11 14.82 -35.92 72.16
CA PHE A 11 15.72 -34.79 72.48
C PHE A 11 16.70 -34.45 71.35
N LEU A 12 17.19 -35.44 70.59
CA LEU A 12 18.08 -35.20 69.44
C LEU A 12 17.33 -34.62 68.22
N VAL A 13 16.05 -34.99 68.05
CA VAL A 13 15.18 -34.45 66.99
C VAL A 13 14.73 -33.03 67.32
N LEU A 14 14.45 -32.72 68.59
CA LEU A 14 14.13 -31.36 69.03
C LEU A 14 15.34 -30.40 68.96
N SER A 15 16.57 -30.86 69.23
CA SER A 15 17.76 -29.98 69.10
C SER A 15 18.15 -29.73 67.64
N MET A 16 17.97 -30.70 66.73
CA MET A 16 18.17 -30.46 65.29
C MET A 16 17.08 -29.56 64.70
N ILE A 17 15.82 -29.69 65.11
CA ILE A 17 14.73 -28.81 64.67
C ILE A 17 14.93 -27.39 65.20
N MET A 18 15.44 -27.20 66.42
CA MET A 18 15.70 -25.88 66.98
C MET A 18 16.89 -25.16 66.31
N ILE A 19 17.90 -25.91 65.85
CA ILE A 19 19.02 -25.35 65.05
C ILE A 19 18.59 -25.06 63.60
N MET A 20 17.68 -25.86 63.01
CA MET A 20 17.13 -25.61 61.67
C MET A 20 16.14 -24.42 61.67
N VAL A 21 15.39 -24.22 62.76
CA VAL A 21 14.50 -23.06 62.93
C VAL A 21 15.30 -21.78 63.22
N LEU A 22 16.46 -21.84 63.87
CA LEU A 22 17.32 -20.67 64.07
C LEU A 22 18.16 -20.32 62.83
N THR A 23 18.52 -21.28 61.98
CA THR A 23 19.18 -20.99 60.69
C THR A 23 18.20 -20.50 59.62
N ASN A 24 16.95 -20.97 59.61
CA ASN A 24 15.91 -20.40 58.75
C ASN A 24 15.37 -19.04 59.26
N ASN A 25 15.36 -18.78 60.57
CA ASN A 25 14.93 -17.47 61.11
C ASN A 25 16.05 -16.42 61.23
N CYS A 26 17.32 -16.78 61.09
CA CYS A 26 18.42 -15.79 60.95
C CYS A 26 18.71 -15.38 59.50
N VAL A 27 18.01 -15.95 58.51
CA VAL A 27 17.95 -15.44 57.13
C VAL A 27 16.59 -14.82 56.79
N ALA A 28 15.54 -15.09 57.57
CA ALA A 28 14.17 -14.58 57.34
C ALA A 28 13.81 -13.30 58.12
N LYS A 29 14.78 -12.40 58.37
CA LYS A 29 14.45 -11.05 58.89
C LYS A 29 15.45 -9.97 58.48
N ALA A 30 15.58 -9.76 57.18
CA ALA A 30 15.87 -8.46 56.59
C ALA A 30 15.05 -8.35 55.28
N ASN A 31 13.98 -7.55 55.34
CA ASN A 31 13.00 -7.20 54.30
C ASN A 31 12.15 -8.31 53.66
N SER A 32 10.89 -8.33 54.10
CA SER A 32 9.75 -8.84 53.35
C SER A 32 9.36 -7.86 52.23
N ASP A 33 9.96 -7.98 51.06
CA ASP A 33 9.42 -7.38 49.84
C ASP A 33 9.03 -8.54 48.92
N VAL A 34 7.79 -9.04 49.07
CA VAL A 34 7.22 -9.99 48.10
C VAL A 34 6.93 -9.17 46.85
N CYS A 35 7.77 -9.27 45.83
CA CYS A 35 7.49 -8.67 44.54
C CYS A 35 6.37 -9.43 43.84
N GLU A 36 5.42 -8.70 43.23
CA GLU A 36 4.41 -9.30 42.35
C GLU A 36 5.00 -9.53 40.94
N GLU A 37 4.69 -10.69 40.35
CA GLU A 37 5.30 -11.12 39.08
C GLU A 37 4.50 -10.64 37.85
N ILE A 38 5.18 -9.98 36.92
CA ILE A 38 4.65 -9.56 35.61
C ILE A 38 4.88 -10.69 34.61
N SER A 39 3.81 -11.37 34.20
CA SER A 39 3.88 -12.54 33.29
C SER A 39 3.41 -12.26 31.86
N ILE A 40 2.88 -11.06 31.59
CA ILE A 40 2.42 -10.65 30.27
C ILE A 40 2.95 -9.24 30.00
N LEU A 41 3.41 -9.01 28.77
CA LEU A 41 3.90 -7.71 28.33
C LEU A 41 2.99 -7.17 27.23
N CYS A 42 2.28 -6.09 27.55
CA CYS A 42 1.40 -5.36 26.66
C CYS A 42 2.00 -3.98 26.35
N LEU A 43 2.35 -3.76 25.08
CA LEU A 43 2.85 -2.48 24.59
C LEU A 43 1.97 -1.99 23.43
N ASN A 44 1.54 -0.75 23.52
CA ASN A 44 1.00 -0.03 22.37
C ASN A 44 2.14 0.44 21.47
N GLY A 45 1.85 0.57 20.17
CA GLY A 45 2.73 1.22 19.20
C GLY A 45 3.95 0.43 18.73
N LEU A 46 4.25 -0.74 19.30
CA LEU A 46 5.29 -1.63 18.78
C LEU A 46 4.80 -2.34 17.51
N ARG A 47 5.16 -1.78 16.34
CA ARG A 47 4.74 -2.22 15.00
C ARG A 47 5.82 -2.00 13.95
N ALA A 48 5.66 -2.49 12.73
CA ALA A 48 6.51 -2.03 11.63
C ALA A 48 6.34 -0.50 11.45
N ALA A 49 7.46 0.20 11.28
CA ALA A 49 7.47 1.64 11.03
C ALA A 49 7.00 1.96 9.61
N ASN A 50 6.42 3.15 9.43
CA ASN A 50 6.05 3.64 8.10
C ASN A 50 7.30 4.20 7.38
N PRO A 51 7.42 4.03 6.06
CA PRO A 51 8.45 4.72 5.27
C PRO A 51 8.47 6.23 5.54
N GLY A 52 9.63 6.77 5.91
CA GLY A 52 9.82 8.20 6.19
C GLY A 52 9.37 8.66 7.58
N GLU A 53 8.83 7.77 8.42
CA GLU A 53 8.55 8.05 9.84
C GLU A 53 9.86 8.39 10.56
N LYS A 54 9.84 9.38 11.46
CA LYS A 54 11.00 9.70 12.29
C LYS A 54 11.14 8.72 13.45
N ALA A 55 12.37 8.38 13.82
CA ALA A 55 12.65 7.55 14.98
C ALA A 55 12.04 8.12 16.27
N SER A 56 12.04 9.46 16.44
CA SER A 56 11.40 10.12 17.59
C SER A 56 9.90 9.83 17.69
N ASP A 57 9.19 9.90 16.56
CA ASP A 57 7.73 9.80 16.52
C ASP A 57 7.31 8.35 16.76
N TYR A 58 8.05 7.41 16.19
CA TYR A 58 7.88 5.98 16.43
C TYR A 58 8.12 5.64 17.90
N ASN A 59 9.23 6.10 18.49
CA ASN A 59 9.57 5.85 19.89
C ASN A 59 8.51 6.42 20.85
N ALA A 60 7.98 7.61 20.57
CA ALA A 60 6.94 8.24 21.38
C ALA A 60 5.61 7.45 21.38
N GLY A 61 5.37 6.63 20.36
CA GLY A 61 4.20 5.75 20.28
C GLY A 61 4.31 4.48 21.11
N ILE A 62 5.52 4.09 21.55
CA ILE A 62 5.75 2.86 22.31
C ILE A 62 5.57 3.13 23.79
N ILE A 63 4.43 2.69 24.33
CA ILE A 63 4.08 2.85 25.75
C ILE A 63 3.42 1.58 26.30
N PRO A 64 3.56 1.29 27.61
CA PRO A 64 2.77 0.26 28.27
C PRO A 64 1.26 0.56 28.14
N ASN A 65 0.45 -0.49 28.13
CA ASN A 65 -0.99 -0.34 28.24
C ASN A 65 -1.37 0.28 29.60
N GLU A 66 -2.57 0.84 29.69
CA GLU A 66 -3.06 1.42 30.94
C GLU A 66 -3.17 0.33 32.02
N GLY A 67 -2.63 0.61 33.21
CA GLY A 67 -2.64 -0.31 34.36
C GLY A 67 -1.45 -1.27 34.43
N GLU A 68 -0.50 -1.19 33.50
CA GLU A 68 0.70 -2.03 33.52
C GLU A 68 1.70 -1.57 34.60
N ASN A 69 2.32 -2.55 35.28
CA ASN A 69 3.23 -2.30 36.40
C ASN A 69 4.71 -2.18 35.98
N TYR A 70 4.95 -1.61 34.82
CA TYR A 70 6.28 -1.33 34.30
C TYR A 70 6.28 -0.08 33.44
N THR A 71 7.47 0.47 33.20
CA THR A 71 7.69 1.65 32.36
C THR A 71 8.67 1.33 31.25
N VAL A 72 8.58 2.09 30.14
CA VAL A 72 9.62 2.06 29.11
C VAL A 72 10.82 2.86 29.62
N LYS A 73 11.93 2.17 29.87
CA LYS A 73 13.18 2.76 30.32
C LYS A 73 13.98 3.34 29.15
N ASN A 74 14.06 2.60 28.05
CA ASN A 74 14.85 2.98 26.88
C ASN A 74 14.34 2.32 25.60
N ILE A 75 14.52 3.01 24.46
CA ILE A 75 14.28 2.45 23.12
C ILE A 75 15.50 2.73 22.25
N LYS A 76 16.04 1.68 21.62
CA LYS A 76 17.12 1.78 20.64
C LYS A 76 16.65 1.18 19.33
N ILE A 77 16.88 1.85 18.20
CA ILE A 77 16.53 1.35 16.87
C ILE A 77 17.81 1.17 16.07
N GLN A 78 18.00 -0.01 15.48
CA GLN A 78 19.14 -0.34 14.65
C GLN A 78 18.72 -0.58 13.20
N ASP A 79 19.45 0.04 12.26
CA ASP A 79 19.34 -0.22 10.83
C ASP A 79 20.36 -1.28 10.41
N SER A 80 19.88 -2.47 10.13
CA SER A 80 20.71 -3.65 9.86
C SER A 80 21.44 -3.54 8.51
N ASN A 81 20.93 -2.72 7.59
CA ASN A 81 21.47 -2.55 6.25
C ASN A 81 22.69 -1.62 6.19
N VAL A 82 22.99 -0.88 7.25
CA VAL A 82 24.08 0.12 7.30
C VAL A 82 25.36 -0.44 7.92
N SER A 83 25.47 -1.75 8.16
CA SER A 83 26.52 -2.29 9.05
C SER A 83 27.87 -2.60 8.38
N SER A 84 28.86 -1.73 8.64
CA SER A 84 30.21 -2.18 9.02
C SER A 84 30.45 -2.08 10.53
N TYR A 85 29.50 -1.53 11.30
CA TYR A 85 29.57 -1.36 12.75
C TYR A 85 28.30 -1.92 13.39
N ARG A 86 28.44 -2.92 14.26
CA ARG A 86 27.32 -3.64 14.90
C ARG A 86 26.56 -2.80 15.94
N ASP A 87 27.00 -1.57 16.24
CA ASP A 87 26.51 -0.77 17.38
C ASP A 87 25.95 0.61 17.02
N ARG A 88 25.70 0.91 15.73
CA ARG A 88 25.06 2.18 15.35
C ARG A 88 23.54 2.11 15.48
N TYR A 89 22.98 2.99 16.31
CA TYR A 89 21.55 3.19 16.46
C TYR A 89 21.09 4.47 15.74
N LEU A 90 19.83 4.52 15.33
CA LEU A 90 19.19 5.71 14.77
C LEU A 90 19.14 6.81 15.83
N SER A 91 19.53 8.01 15.43
CA SER A 91 19.22 9.24 16.14
C SER A 91 17.74 9.61 15.97
N ASN A 92 17.22 10.44 16.88
CA ASN A 92 15.81 10.84 16.90
C ASN A 92 15.32 11.50 15.59
N ASP A 93 16.21 12.21 14.88
CA ASP A 93 15.88 12.91 13.63
C ASP A 93 16.01 12.03 12.38
N GLU A 94 16.62 10.85 12.50
CA GLU A 94 16.71 9.92 11.38
C GLU A 94 15.35 9.28 11.10
N ILE A 95 15.14 8.97 9.82
CA ILE A 95 13.90 8.38 9.32
C ILE A 95 14.10 6.92 8.96
N PHE A 96 13.03 6.15 9.10
CA PHE A 96 12.93 4.79 8.57
C PHE A 96 12.92 4.81 7.03
N LYS A 97 13.79 4.02 6.42
CA LYS A 97 13.98 3.95 4.96
C LYS A 97 13.35 2.68 4.41
N THR A 98 12.83 2.78 3.20
CA THR A 98 12.42 1.59 2.45
C THR A 98 13.63 0.76 2.04
N GLY A 99 13.44 -0.53 1.84
CA GLY A 99 14.51 -1.47 1.50
C GLY A 99 15.39 -1.89 2.68
N HIS A 100 15.09 -1.40 3.88
CA HIS A 100 15.92 -1.59 5.07
C HIS A 100 15.25 -2.52 6.09
N THR A 101 16.08 -3.25 6.83
CA THR A 101 15.67 -4.09 7.96
C THR A 101 16.01 -3.40 9.27
N TYR A 102 15.02 -3.22 10.13
CA TYR A 102 15.17 -2.59 11.43
C TYR A 102 15.01 -3.57 12.56
N THR A 103 15.81 -3.34 13.61
CA THR A 103 15.66 -4.00 14.92
C THR A 103 15.36 -2.95 15.96
N VAL A 104 14.27 -3.11 16.71
CA VAL A 104 13.89 -2.22 17.82
C VAL A 104 14.13 -2.97 19.12
N TYR A 105 14.91 -2.37 19.99
CA TYR A 105 15.18 -2.84 21.34
C TYR A 105 14.44 -1.95 22.33
N VAL A 106 13.50 -2.51 23.10
CA VAL A 106 12.72 -1.80 24.11
C VAL A 106 13.08 -2.37 25.48
N THR A 107 13.77 -1.58 26.30
CA THR A 107 14.05 -1.94 27.69
C THR A 107 12.88 -1.50 28.56
N LEU A 108 12.25 -2.45 29.23
CA LEU A 108 11.20 -2.20 30.21
C LEU A 108 11.77 -2.32 31.62
N LYS A 109 11.27 -1.49 32.53
CA LYS A 109 11.62 -1.51 33.95
C LYS A 109 10.37 -1.73 34.79
N ALA A 110 10.40 -2.74 35.65
CA ALA A 110 9.33 -3.02 36.59
C ALA A 110 9.18 -1.85 37.58
N ASN A 111 7.94 -1.54 37.94
CA ASN A 111 7.64 -0.58 38.98
C ASN A 111 8.05 -1.16 40.35
N GLU A 112 8.20 -0.28 41.34
CA GLU A 112 8.53 -0.71 42.70
C GLU A 112 7.51 -1.74 43.23
N GLY A 113 8.01 -2.84 43.79
CA GLY A 113 7.18 -3.97 44.26
C GLY A 113 6.80 -4.98 43.18
N TYR A 114 7.31 -4.84 41.95
CA TYR A 114 7.08 -5.79 40.86
C TYR A 114 8.39 -6.31 40.27
N GLU A 115 8.35 -7.51 39.71
CA GLU A 115 9.43 -8.11 38.94
C GLU A 115 8.89 -8.81 37.70
N PHE A 116 9.70 -8.94 36.65
CA PHE A 116 9.29 -9.67 35.46
C PHE A 116 9.45 -11.17 35.64
N SER A 117 8.50 -11.93 35.09
CA SER A 117 8.59 -13.38 35.06
C SER A 117 9.83 -13.85 34.29
N SER A 118 10.30 -15.05 34.64
CA SER A 118 11.29 -15.77 33.84
C SER A 118 10.75 -16.25 32.48
N TYR A 119 9.42 -16.30 32.30
CA TYR A 119 8.77 -16.73 31.05
C TYR A 119 7.52 -15.90 30.70
N PRO A 120 7.68 -14.62 30.32
CA PRO A 120 6.56 -13.79 29.87
C PRO A 120 5.88 -14.37 28.61
N ILE A 121 4.54 -14.34 28.59
CA ILE A 121 3.70 -14.77 27.47
C ILE A 121 3.11 -13.52 26.79
N TYR A 122 3.26 -13.42 25.46
CA TYR A 122 2.70 -12.33 24.66
C TYR A 122 1.24 -12.56 24.30
N GLN A 123 0.44 -11.48 24.24
CA GLN A 123 -1.01 -11.61 24.03
C GLN A 123 -1.45 -11.89 22.59
N ASP A 124 -0.62 -11.71 21.56
CA ASP A 124 -1.17 -11.63 20.19
C ASP A 124 -0.80 -12.73 19.19
N GLY A 125 -0.13 -13.81 19.60
CA GLY A 125 0.08 -14.97 18.71
C GLY A 125 0.84 -14.68 17.39
N THR A 126 1.37 -13.47 17.20
CA THR A 126 2.14 -12.99 16.04
C THR A 126 3.65 -13.18 16.25
N ALA A 127 4.02 -14.18 17.05
CA ALA A 127 5.38 -14.41 17.51
C ALA A 127 6.26 -15.12 16.48
N THR A 128 6.54 -14.48 15.34
CA THR A 128 7.71 -14.86 14.51
C THR A 128 8.88 -13.88 14.65
N ASN A 129 8.64 -12.65 15.13
CA ASN A 129 9.63 -11.56 15.06
C ASN A 129 9.92 -10.87 16.40
N ILE A 130 9.55 -11.48 17.53
CA ILE A 130 9.78 -10.91 18.87
C ILE A 130 10.63 -11.87 19.71
N ALA A 131 11.68 -11.34 20.34
CA ALA A 131 12.49 -12.05 21.34
C ALA A 131 12.47 -11.27 22.68
N ILE A 132 12.49 -11.98 23.80
CA ILE A 132 12.68 -11.40 25.13
C ILE A 132 14.02 -11.86 25.66
N VAL A 133 14.81 -10.90 26.11
CA VAL A 133 16.06 -11.15 26.80
C VAL A 133 15.96 -10.53 28.18
N ARG A 134 16.29 -11.31 29.21
CA ARG A 134 16.45 -10.80 30.56
C ARG A 134 17.65 -9.86 30.59
N ASP A 135 17.44 -8.62 31.02
CA ASP A 135 18.46 -7.57 31.01
C ASP A 135 19.09 -7.38 32.41
N SER A 136 18.37 -7.79 33.47
CA SER A 136 18.86 -7.70 34.86
C SER A 136 18.80 -9.03 35.62
N ILE A 137 19.71 -9.23 36.58
CA ILE A 137 19.76 -10.46 37.39
C ILE A 137 18.62 -10.52 38.41
N ASP A 138 18.11 -9.37 38.83
CA ASP A 138 17.02 -9.21 39.80
C ASP A 138 15.63 -9.16 39.15
N TYR A 139 15.53 -9.45 37.85
CA TYR A 139 14.26 -9.42 37.10
C TYR A 139 13.54 -8.07 37.11
N SER A 140 14.22 -7.01 37.51
CA SER A 140 13.69 -5.64 37.44
C SER A 140 13.62 -5.09 36.02
N GLU A 141 14.36 -5.67 35.06
CA GLU A 141 14.39 -5.21 33.66
C GLU A 141 14.39 -6.36 32.63
N VAL A 142 13.68 -6.14 31.53
CA VAL A 142 13.69 -6.99 30.32
C VAL A 142 13.93 -6.14 29.08
N GLU A 143 14.60 -6.70 28.09
CA GLU A 143 14.69 -6.13 26.75
C GLU A 143 13.82 -6.93 25.79
N ILE A 144 12.90 -6.25 25.11
CA ILE A 144 12.12 -6.78 24.00
C ILE A 144 12.86 -6.43 22.71
N THR A 145 13.09 -7.41 21.85
CA THR A 145 13.63 -7.19 20.51
C THR A 145 12.58 -7.46 19.45
N TYR A 146 12.30 -6.48 18.59
CA TYR A 146 11.33 -6.56 17.51
C TYR A 146 12.00 -6.31 16.15
N TYR A 147 11.81 -7.22 15.20
CA TYR A 147 12.44 -7.17 13.88
C TYR A 147 11.41 -6.96 12.77
N PHE A 148 11.67 -6.02 11.86
CA PHE A 148 10.83 -5.82 10.67
C PHE A 148 11.62 -5.30 9.47
N TYR A 149 11.09 -5.58 8.28
CA TYR A 149 11.56 -5.05 7.01
C TYR A 149 10.58 -4.01 6.48
N ILE A 150 11.08 -2.92 5.91
CA ILE A 150 10.24 -1.94 5.23
C ILE A 150 10.41 -2.14 3.72
N ASP A 151 9.37 -2.60 3.04
CA ASP A 151 9.39 -2.82 1.59
C ASP A 151 9.65 -1.51 0.81
N GLU A 152 10.34 -1.64 -0.32
CA GLU A 152 10.41 -0.56 -1.31
C GLU A 152 9.04 -0.33 -1.96
N LYS A 153 8.54 0.91 -1.83
CA LYS A 153 7.33 1.33 -2.55
C LYS A 153 7.65 1.34 -4.04
N VAL A 154 7.03 0.43 -4.79
CA VAL A 154 7.17 0.40 -6.24
C VAL A 154 6.20 1.42 -6.84
N VAL A 155 6.72 2.34 -7.67
CA VAL A 155 5.85 3.21 -8.48
C VAL A 155 5.61 2.51 -9.81
N LEU A 156 4.37 2.04 -10.01
CA LEU A 156 4.01 1.35 -11.24
C LEU A 156 3.92 2.33 -12.42
N SER A 157 4.13 1.83 -13.63
CA SER A 157 3.96 2.64 -14.83
C SER A 157 2.49 3.04 -15.03
N ASN A 158 2.29 4.22 -15.62
CA ASN A 158 0.95 4.74 -15.84
C ASN A 158 0.31 4.05 -17.06
N PRO A 159 -0.87 3.45 -16.93
CA PRO A 159 -1.52 2.81 -18.07
C PRO A 159 -1.86 3.84 -19.15
N THR A 160 -1.60 3.50 -20.43
CA THR A 160 -2.19 4.23 -21.56
C THR A 160 -3.63 3.76 -21.71
N VAL A 161 -4.57 4.70 -21.71
CA VAL A 161 -6.01 4.40 -21.65
C VAL A 161 -6.71 4.92 -22.90
N ALA A 162 -7.60 4.13 -23.50
CA ALA A 162 -8.53 4.61 -24.51
C ALA A 162 -9.98 4.51 -24.06
N ALA A 163 -10.79 5.46 -24.54
CA ALA A 163 -12.22 5.49 -24.37
C ALA A 163 -12.93 5.55 -25.73
N THR A 164 -13.94 4.70 -25.89
CA THR A 164 -14.84 4.64 -27.06
C THR A 164 -16.29 4.66 -26.58
N TYR A 165 -17.18 5.28 -27.35
CA TYR A 165 -18.62 5.29 -27.08
C TYR A 165 -19.32 4.34 -28.06
N ASN A 166 -20.14 3.45 -27.53
CA ASN A 166 -20.84 2.41 -28.28
C ASN A 166 -22.31 2.81 -28.51
N SER A 167 -22.93 2.18 -29.51
CA SER A 167 -24.32 2.46 -29.90
C SER A 167 -25.37 2.10 -28.84
N ASP A 168 -25.02 1.23 -27.89
CA ASP A 168 -25.86 0.82 -26.75
C ASP A 168 -25.84 1.82 -25.58
N LYS A 169 -25.36 3.04 -25.81
CA LYS A 169 -25.17 4.08 -24.79
C LYS A 169 -24.19 3.69 -23.68
N SER A 170 -23.19 2.89 -24.03
CA SER A 170 -22.06 2.59 -23.15
C SER A 170 -20.77 3.29 -23.58
N VAL A 171 -19.87 3.48 -22.61
CA VAL A 171 -18.46 3.76 -22.88
C VAL A 171 -17.66 2.53 -22.55
N LYS A 172 -16.81 2.10 -23.48
CA LYS A 172 -15.76 1.13 -23.23
C LYS A 172 -14.47 1.87 -22.91
N LEU A 173 -13.86 1.53 -21.78
CA LEU A 173 -12.48 1.86 -21.46
C LEU A 173 -11.62 0.63 -21.72
N THR A 174 -10.44 0.85 -22.33
CA THR A 174 -9.41 -0.16 -22.54
C THR A 174 -8.06 0.44 -22.18
N TRP A 175 -7.13 -0.36 -21.69
CA TRP A 175 -5.79 0.14 -21.38
C TRP A 175 -4.70 -0.89 -21.63
N THR A 176 -3.47 -0.40 -21.73
CA THR A 176 -2.29 -1.27 -21.80
C THR A 176 -2.07 -1.96 -20.45
N PRO A 177 -1.78 -3.28 -20.42
CA PRO A 177 -1.32 -3.95 -19.21
C PRO A 177 -0.11 -3.23 -18.60
N VAL A 178 -0.03 -3.25 -17.28
CA VAL A 178 1.05 -2.66 -16.48
C VAL A 178 1.71 -3.80 -15.73
N GLU A 179 3.02 -3.91 -15.85
CA GLU A 179 3.81 -4.90 -15.13
C GLU A 179 3.60 -4.75 -13.62
N ASP A 180 3.54 -5.89 -12.91
CA ASP A 180 3.25 -5.99 -11.47
C ASP A 180 1.89 -5.46 -10.97
N ALA A 181 1.02 -4.98 -11.87
CA ALA A 181 -0.35 -4.64 -11.52
C ALA A 181 -1.19 -5.90 -11.27
N LYS A 182 -1.85 -5.98 -10.11
CA LYS A 182 -2.85 -7.01 -9.79
C LYS A 182 -4.24 -6.63 -10.25
N TYR A 183 -4.55 -5.34 -10.14
CA TYR A 183 -5.83 -4.79 -10.56
C TYR A 183 -5.71 -3.32 -10.91
N TYR A 184 -6.81 -2.78 -11.43
CA TYR A 184 -6.94 -1.39 -11.79
C TYR A 184 -8.09 -0.73 -11.04
N GLN A 185 -7.79 0.36 -10.34
CA GLN A 185 -8.81 1.21 -9.73
C GLN A 185 -9.26 2.25 -10.75
N ILE A 186 -10.55 2.20 -11.10
CA ILE A 186 -11.16 3.17 -12.01
C ILE A 186 -11.73 4.33 -11.21
N TYR A 187 -11.48 5.55 -11.68
CA TYR A 187 -12.04 6.77 -11.10
C TYR A 187 -12.90 7.51 -12.12
N LYS A 188 -13.92 8.22 -11.64
CA LYS A 188 -14.67 9.23 -12.38
C LYS A 188 -14.14 10.61 -12.04
N TYR A 189 -13.97 11.47 -13.04
CA TYR A 189 -13.55 12.85 -12.86
C TYR A 189 -14.68 13.83 -13.21
N TYR A 190 -15.09 14.64 -12.23
CA TYR A 190 -16.15 15.63 -12.39
C TYR A 190 -15.54 17.03 -12.58
N ALA A 191 -15.28 17.41 -13.83
CA ALA A 191 -14.58 18.66 -14.15
C ALA A 191 -15.24 19.93 -13.59
N SER A 192 -16.57 19.95 -13.39
CA SER A 192 -17.28 21.09 -12.80
C SER A 192 -16.92 21.34 -11.34
N THR A 193 -16.49 20.31 -10.61
CA THR A 193 -16.14 20.39 -9.18
C THR A 193 -14.66 20.09 -8.93
N GLY A 194 -13.94 19.61 -9.94
CA GLY A 194 -12.58 19.08 -9.78
C GLY A 194 -12.51 17.74 -9.04
N LYS A 195 -13.64 17.15 -8.64
CA LYS A 195 -13.68 15.94 -7.81
C LYS A 195 -13.25 14.71 -8.61
N ILE A 196 -12.32 13.93 -8.05
CA ILE A 196 -11.98 12.57 -8.47
C ILE A 196 -12.64 11.60 -7.50
N GLN A 197 -13.41 10.64 -8.01
CA GLN A 197 -14.16 9.69 -7.18
C GLN A 197 -13.86 8.25 -7.61
N LYS A 198 -13.52 7.38 -6.65
CA LYS A 198 -13.40 5.94 -6.87
C LYS A 198 -14.70 5.38 -7.45
N SER A 199 -14.58 4.54 -8.47
CA SER A 199 -15.72 3.93 -9.15
C SER A 199 -15.78 2.43 -8.93
N LYS A 200 -14.82 1.67 -9.45
CA LYS A 200 -14.76 0.20 -9.29
C LYS A 200 -13.35 -0.32 -9.56
N ILE A 201 -13.11 -1.55 -9.11
CA ILE A 201 -11.88 -2.32 -9.33
C ILE A 201 -12.09 -3.27 -10.51
N VAL A 202 -11.05 -3.47 -11.32
CA VAL A 202 -11.05 -4.34 -12.51
C VAL A 202 -9.73 -5.11 -12.56
N GLU A 203 -9.77 -6.44 -12.64
CA GLU A 203 -8.54 -7.27 -12.77
C GLU A 203 -8.04 -7.33 -14.22
N GLY A 204 -8.94 -7.27 -15.19
CA GLY A 204 -8.60 -7.21 -16.62
C GLY A 204 -8.22 -5.80 -17.10
N THR A 205 -8.05 -5.66 -18.42
CA THR A 205 -7.62 -4.40 -19.05
C THR A 205 -8.72 -3.65 -19.80
N GLU A 206 -9.98 -3.97 -19.50
CA GLU A 206 -11.13 -3.28 -20.07
C GLU A 206 -12.31 -3.19 -19.10
N THR A 207 -13.14 -2.17 -19.28
CA THR A 207 -14.41 -2.05 -18.56
C THR A 207 -15.43 -1.22 -19.32
N TYR A 208 -16.70 -1.41 -18.98
CA TYR A 208 -17.83 -0.66 -19.52
C TYR A 208 -18.51 0.22 -18.45
N PHE A 209 -19.07 1.33 -18.92
CA PHE A 209 -20.02 2.19 -18.21
C PHE A 209 -21.27 2.36 -19.05
N TYR A 210 -22.44 2.06 -18.49
CA TYR A 210 -23.72 2.04 -19.20
C TYR A 210 -24.63 3.22 -18.79
N ASN A 211 -25.80 3.31 -19.44
CA ASN A 211 -26.86 4.27 -19.14
C ASN A 211 -26.40 5.74 -19.22
N LEU A 212 -25.55 6.02 -20.21
CA LEU A 212 -24.98 7.35 -20.40
C LEU A 212 -25.95 8.28 -21.12
N LYS A 213 -25.93 9.55 -20.75
CA LYS A 213 -26.74 10.59 -21.38
C LYS A 213 -26.03 11.12 -22.61
N ASP A 214 -26.73 11.14 -23.73
CA ASP A 214 -26.27 11.76 -24.97
C ASP A 214 -25.82 13.21 -24.73
N SER A 215 -24.88 13.66 -25.56
CA SER A 215 -24.27 14.99 -25.51
C SER A 215 -23.53 15.31 -24.21
N THR A 216 -23.28 14.33 -23.33
CA THR A 216 -22.49 14.51 -22.11
C THR A 216 -21.05 14.03 -22.31
N THR A 217 -20.07 14.77 -21.79
CA THR A 217 -18.68 14.34 -21.77
C THR A 217 -18.38 13.61 -20.47
N TYR A 218 -18.04 12.33 -20.58
CA TYR A 218 -17.61 11.50 -19.46
C TYR A 218 -16.08 11.47 -19.38
N ARG A 219 -15.56 11.37 -18.16
CA ARG A 219 -14.13 11.49 -17.88
C ARG A 219 -13.71 10.46 -16.85
N TYR A 220 -12.63 9.75 -17.15
CA TYR A 220 -12.17 8.63 -16.35
C TYR A 220 -10.65 8.66 -16.17
N ILE A 221 -10.19 8.03 -15.09
CA ILE A 221 -8.78 7.76 -14.82
C ILE A 221 -8.69 6.27 -14.46
N VAL A 222 -7.61 5.62 -14.89
CA VAL A 222 -7.32 4.21 -14.59
C VAL A 222 -5.99 4.18 -13.86
N GLN A 223 -5.98 3.72 -12.62
CA GLN A 223 -4.77 3.58 -11.81
C GLN A 223 -4.40 2.10 -11.73
N ALA A 224 -3.14 1.77 -12.00
CA ALA A 224 -2.60 0.44 -11.78
C ALA A 224 -2.25 0.25 -10.30
N VAL A 225 -2.60 -0.90 -9.73
CA VAL A 225 -2.33 -1.21 -8.33
C VAL A 225 -1.78 -2.63 -8.23
N GLY A 226 -0.65 -2.78 -7.55
CA GLY A 226 0.05 -4.03 -7.25
C GLY A 226 0.11 -4.30 -5.76
N ASP A 227 0.87 -5.32 -5.35
CA ASP A 227 0.96 -5.72 -3.93
C ASP A 227 1.67 -4.63 -3.08
N ASN A 228 2.77 -4.07 -3.61
CA ASN A 228 3.65 -3.14 -2.89
C ASN A 228 3.72 -1.75 -3.56
N GLY A 229 2.74 -1.41 -4.39
CA GLY A 229 2.86 -0.26 -5.27
C GLY A 229 1.61 0.11 -6.04
N GLU A 230 1.60 1.35 -6.52
CA GLU A 230 0.54 1.88 -7.39
C GLU A 230 1.13 2.90 -8.37
N SER A 231 0.44 3.14 -9.47
CA SER A 231 0.82 4.18 -10.42
C SER A 231 0.44 5.57 -9.90
N ASP A 232 1.32 6.56 -10.08
CA ASP A 232 1.09 7.94 -9.65
C ASP A 232 0.38 8.77 -10.73
N ASN A 233 -0.88 8.43 -11.00
CA ASN A 233 -1.68 9.06 -12.03
C ASN A 233 -3.10 9.46 -11.63
N VAL A 234 -3.40 9.49 -10.33
CA VAL A 234 -4.72 9.92 -9.85
C VAL A 234 -4.80 11.45 -9.82
N SER A 235 -4.84 12.07 -10.99
CA SER A 235 -4.95 13.52 -11.16
C SER A 235 -5.70 13.89 -12.44
N LYS A 236 -6.14 15.16 -12.54
CA LYS A 236 -6.82 15.68 -13.73
C LYS A 236 -6.00 15.56 -15.01
N ASP A 237 -4.68 15.47 -14.88
CA ASP A 237 -3.78 15.44 -16.04
C ASP A 237 -3.91 14.11 -16.77
N TYR A 238 -4.24 13.02 -16.08
CA TYR A 238 -4.34 11.67 -16.65
C TYR A 238 -5.74 11.27 -17.11
N VAL A 239 -6.63 12.25 -17.29
CA VAL A 239 -8.01 12.01 -17.69
C VAL A 239 -8.09 11.59 -19.16
N VAL A 240 -8.76 10.46 -19.40
CA VAL A 240 -9.34 10.13 -20.70
C VAL A 240 -10.79 10.61 -20.73
N ASP A 241 -11.20 11.28 -21.80
CA ASP A 241 -12.55 11.81 -21.94
C ASP A 241 -13.23 11.37 -23.23
N ILE A 242 -14.55 11.23 -23.16
CA ILE A 242 -15.35 10.74 -24.29
C ILE A 242 -16.69 11.46 -24.34
N LYS A 243 -17.07 11.90 -25.54
CA LYS A 243 -18.36 12.53 -25.80
C LYS A 243 -19.40 11.46 -26.12
N ALA A 244 -20.38 11.32 -25.24
CA ALA A 244 -21.50 10.40 -25.46
C ALA A 244 -22.48 10.95 -26.49
N GLY A 245 -23.08 10.05 -27.26
CA GLY A 245 -24.17 10.32 -28.18
C GLY A 245 -23.95 9.67 -29.54
N LYS A 246 -25.03 9.58 -30.32
CA LYS A 246 -25.02 8.99 -31.66
C LYS A 246 -23.89 9.60 -32.52
N PRO A 247 -22.99 8.78 -33.07
CA PRO A 247 -21.93 9.27 -33.95
C PRO A 247 -22.51 9.73 -35.29
N ILE A 248 -21.71 10.46 -36.07
CA ILE A 248 -22.09 10.83 -37.43
C ILE A 248 -22.23 9.59 -38.33
N SER A 249 -22.88 9.74 -39.49
CA SER A 249 -22.93 8.69 -40.51
C SER A 249 -21.52 8.24 -40.92
N GLY A 250 -21.34 6.94 -41.13
CA GLY A 250 -20.07 6.35 -41.56
C GLY A 250 -18.98 6.25 -40.48
N ALA A 251 -19.18 6.79 -39.28
CA ALA A 251 -18.20 6.71 -38.21
C ALA A 251 -18.05 5.28 -37.66
N ILE A 252 -16.80 4.84 -37.48
CA ILE A 252 -16.45 3.56 -36.88
C ILE A 252 -16.15 3.78 -35.40
N THR A 253 -16.90 3.12 -34.51
CA THR A 253 -16.78 3.31 -33.05
C THR A 253 -16.01 2.21 -32.33
N ASN A 254 -15.96 1.00 -32.89
CA ASN A 254 -15.21 -0.15 -32.33
C ASN A 254 -13.74 -0.09 -32.78
N ILE A 255 -13.04 0.95 -32.36
CA ILE A 255 -11.62 1.14 -32.67
C ILE A 255 -10.77 0.54 -31.56
N LEU A 256 -9.83 -0.32 -31.93
CA LEU A 256 -8.77 -0.81 -31.06
C LEU A 256 -7.55 0.11 -31.19
N PHE A 257 -6.79 0.20 -30.10
CA PHE A 257 -5.53 0.96 -30.10
C PHE A 257 -4.37 0.08 -29.62
N ASN A 258 -3.18 0.39 -30.10
CA ASN A 258 -1.92 -0.11 -29.58
C ASN A 258 -0.92 1.04 -29.51
N TYR A 259 -0.26 1.23 -28.37
CA TYR A 259 0.77 2.24 -28.20
C TYR A 259 2.10 1.56 -27.86
N THR A 260 3.06 1.63 -28.79
CA THR A 260 4.39 1.05 -28.61
C THR A 260 5.43 1.89 -29.35
N ASN A 261 6.64 2.02 -28.80
CA ASN A 261 7.76 2.73 -29.44
C ASN A 261 7.42 4.16 -29.93
N ASN A 262 6.59 4.90 -29.18
CA ASN A 262 6.06 6.22 -29.54
C ASN A 262 5.07 6.25 -30.73
N TYR A 263 4.59 5.10 -31.19
CA TYR A 263 3.58 5.01 -32.23
C TYR A 263 2.25 4.59 -31.63
N LEU A 264 1.21 5.39 -31.89
CA LEU A 264 -0.17 5.00 -31.69
C LEU A 264 -0.68 4.39 -33.00
N GLU A 265 -0.98 3.10 -32.97
CA GLU A 265 -1.71 2.40 -34.01
C GLU A 265 -3.19 2.33 -33.63
N LEU A 266 -4.06 2.77 -34.55
CA LEU A 266 -5.50 2.56 -34.49
C LEU A 266 -5.86 1.48 -35.49
N SER A 267 -6.73 0.55 -35.10
CA SER A 267 -7.21 -0.52 -35.97
C SER A 267 -8.70 -0.76 -35.78
N TRP A 268 -9.35 -1.26 -36.83
CA TRP A 268 -10.79 -1.52 -36.85
C TRP A 268 -11.11 -2.73 -37.73
N GLU A 269 -12.34 -3.21 -37.65
CA GLU A 269 -12.83 -4.27 -38.51
C GLU A 269 -13.12 -3.76 -39.93
N LYS A 270 -12.92 -4.61 -40.92
CA LYS A 270 -13.24 -4.28 -42.32
C LYS A 270 -14.75 -4.09 -42.47
N VAL A 271 -15.14 -2.97 -43.07
CA VAL A 271 -16.53 -2.71 -43.45
C VAL A 271 -16.76 -3.16 -44.89
N ASP A 272 -17.83 -3.91 -45.13
CA ASP A 272 -18.18 -4.40 -46.46
C ASP A 272 -18.44 -3.26 -47.43
N ASN A 273 -18.03 -3.45 -48.69
CA ASN A 273 -18.14 -2.47 -49.77
C ASN A 273 -17.41 -1.13 -49.52
N VAL A 274 -16.55 -1.04 -48.51
CA VAL A 274 -15.70 0.14 -48.24
C VAL A 274 -14.28 -0.12 -48.72
N SER A 275 -13.83 0.64 -49.72
CA SER A 275 -12.49 0.52 -50.32
C SER A 275 -11.45 1.47 -49.71
N LYS A 276 -11.89 2.44 -48.90
CA LYS A 276 -11.06 3.48 -48.30
C LYS A 276 -11.69 4.02 -47.02
N TYR A 277 -10.86 4.34 -46.04
CA TYR A 277 -11.24 4.98 -44.78
C TYR A 277 -10.59 6.36 -44.65
N TYR A 278 -11.25 7.23 -43.92
CA TYR A 278 -10.83 8.60 -43.64
C TYR A 278 -10.58 8.75 -42.14
N VAL A 279 -9.33 8.99 -41.76
CA VAL A 279 -8.95 9.13 -40.36
C VAL A 279 -8.61 10.59 -40.05
N TYR A 280 -9.41 11.18 -39.17
CA TYR A 280 -9.32 12.58 -38.77
C TYR A 280 -8.74 12.68 -37.36
N LYS A 281 -7.82 13.63 -37.14
CA LYS A 281 -7.47 14.06 -35.79
C LYS A 281 -8.48 15.11 -35.33
N TYR A 282 -9.02 14.97 -34.13
CA TYR A 282 -9.95 15.92 -33.53
C TYR A 282 -9.24 16.83 -32.53
N TYR A 283 -9.41 18.15 -32.71
CA TYR A 283 -8.89 19.19 -31.83
C TYR A 283 -10.03 19.75 -30.97
N THR A 284 -10.04 19.37 -29.68
CA THR A 284 -11.12 19.76 -28.76
C THR A 284 -11.19 21.27 -28.52
N SER A 285 -10.05 21.97 -28.47
CA SER A 285 -10.00 23.43 -28.22
C SER A 285 -10.65 24.24 -29.33
N SER A 286 -10.38 23.89 -30.58
CA SER A 286 -10.94 24.57 -31.76
C SER A 286 -12.25 23.95 -32.26
N LYS A 287 -12.65 22.79 -31.74
CA LYS A 287 -13.78 21.99 -32.24
C LYS A 287 -13.65 21.71 -33.75
N THR A 288 -12.45 21.33 -34.19
CA THR A 288 -12.16 21.05 -35.60
C THR A 288 -11.58 19.65 -35.80
N LEU A 289 -11.85 19.09 -36.97
CA LEU A 289 -11.17 17.91 -37.51
C LEU A 289 -10.03 18.36 -38.42
N SER A 290 -8.93 17.61 -38.45
CA SER A 290 -7.86 17.80 -39.45
C SER A 290 -8.35 17.42 -40.85
N ASN A 291 -7.57 17.71 -41.90
CA ASN A 291 -7.72 16.95 -43.14
C ASN A 291 -7.54 15.44 -42.86
N PRO A 292 -8.29 14.56 -43.54
CA PRO A 292 -8.20 13.13 -43.28
C PRO A 292 -6.89 12.55 -43.79
N LYS A 293 -6.38 11.57 -43.06
CA LYS A 293 -5.47 10.57 -43.60
C LYS A 293 -6.33 9.51 -44.29
N GLU A 294 -6.15 9.37 -45.60
CA GLU A 294 -6.84 8.34 -46.40
C GLU A 294 -6.05 7.03 -46.35
N VAL A 295 -6.70 5.93 -45.96
CA VAL A 295 -6.08 4.60 -45.88
C VAL A 295 -6.96 3.55 -46.56
N LYS A 296 -6.35 2.58 -47.24
CA LYS A 296 -7.05 1.43 -47.84
C LYS A 296 -7.13 0.22 -46.90
N ASN A 297 -6.22 0.17 -45.94
CA ASN A 297 -6.17 -0.87 -44.92
C ASN A 297 -7.05 -0.50 -43.72
N THR A 298 -7.24 -1.44 -42.81
CA THR A 298 -8.04 -1.27 -41.59
C THR A 298 -7.21 -0.83 -40.38
N SER A 299 -6.08 -0.16 -40.63
CA SER A 299 -5.25 0.42 -39.58
C SER A 299 -4.55 1.69 -40.04
N CYS A 300 -4.16 2.52 -39.06
CA CYS A 300 -3.31 3.67 -39.30
C CYS A 300 -2.42 3.98 -38.09
N ARG A 301 -1.22 4.49 -38.35
CA ARG A 301 -0.25 4.88 -37.32
C ARG A 301 -0.04 6.38 -37.25
N TYR A 302 0.17 6.87 -36.04
CA TYR A 302 0.57 8.24 -35.69
C TYR A 302 1.77 8.22 -34.76
N ASN A 303 2.75 9.09 -35.00
CA ASN A 303 3.87 9.28 -34.10
C ASN A 303 3.47 10.24 -32.96
N ILE A 304 3.43 9.73 -31.73
CA ILE A 304 3.09 10.46 -30.51
C ILE A 304 4.31 10.43 -29.58
N LYS A 305 5.23 11.39 -29.78
CA LYS A 305 6.47 11.50 -28.98
C LYS A 305 6.26 12.03 -27.57
N LYS A 306 5.27 12.92 -27.40
CA LYS A 306 4.99 13.59 -26.13
C LYS A 306 4.25 12.63 -25.20
N SER A 307 4.83 12.31 -24.05
CA SER A 307 4.14 11.62 -22.97
C SER A 307 3.00 12.46 -22.42
N ASN A 308 2.06 11.82 -21.73
CA ASN A 308 0.99 12.51 -21.01
C ASN A 308 0.17 13.43 -21.92
N THR A 309 -0.19 12.92 -23.10
CA THR A 309 -0.98 13.64 -24.11
C THR A 309 -2.27 12.89 -24.40
N SER A 310 -3.39 13.61 -24.44
CA SER A 310 -4.67 13.08 -24.90
C SER A 310 -4.83 13.38 -26.38
N VAL A 311 -5.05 12.35 -27.19
CA VAL A 311 -5.30 12.45 -28.63
C VAL A 311 -6.68 11.89 -28.94
N LYS A 312 -7.36 12.50 -29.92
CA LYS A 312 -8.71 12.08 -30.33
C LYS A 312 -8.74 11.88 -31.83
N TYR A 313 -9.35 10.79 -32.26
CA TYR A 313 -9.45 10.44 -33.67
C TYR A 313 -10.86 10.00 -34.03
N LEU A 314 -11.30 10.39 -35.22
CA LEU A 314 -12.51 9.90 -35.85
C LEU A 314 -12.09 9.06 -37.05
N VAL A 315 -12.58 7.83 -37.16
CA VAL A 315 -12.44 6.99 -38.35
C VAL A 315 -13.79 6.94 -39.03
N SER A 316 -13.82 7.20 -40.34
CA SER A 316 -15.06 7.23 -41.13
C SER A 316 -14.91 6.43 -42.43
N THR A 317 -15.99 5.78 -42.85
CA THR A 317 -16.13 5.15 -44.18
C THR A 317 -16.45 6.17 -45.28
N GLU A 318 -16.87 7.37 -44.90
CA GLU A 318 -17.25 8.46 -45.80
C GLU A 318 -16.39 9.69 -45.54
N LYS A 319 -16.07 10.45 -46.60
CA LYS A 319 -15.35 11.71 -46.46
C LYS A 319 -16.30 12.77 -45.92
N LEU A 320 -15.91 13.43 -44.84
CA LEU A 320 -16.61 14.58 -44.31
C LEU A 320 -16.25 15.84 -45.11
N GLU A 321 -17.27 16.61 -45.47
CA GLU A 321 -17.13 17.91 -46.14
C GLU A 321 -16.90 19.06 -45.16
N ASN A 322 -17.61 19.07 -44.02
CA ASN A 322 -17.43 20.09 -42.97
C ASN A 322 -16.56 19.57 -41.83
N LEU A 323 -15.40 20.18 -41.65
CA LEU A 323 -14.40 19.83 -40.63
C LEU A 323 -14.43 20.76 -39.41
N SER A 324 -15.35 21.72 -39.37
CA SER A 324 -15.47 22.73 -38.32
C SER A 324 -16.73 22.55 -37.48
N GLY A 325 -16.71 23.01 -36.23
CA GLY A 325 -17.85 22.89 -35.31
C GLY A 325 -18.11 21.47 -34.81
N TYR A 326 -17.16 20.55 -34.96
CA TYR A 326 -17.30 19.16 -34.55
C TYR A 326 -17.27 19.02 -33.03
N ASP A 327 -18.22 18.27 -32.46
CA ASP A 327 -18.41 18.16 -31.01
C ASP A 327 -17.71 16.93 -30.37
N GLY A 328 -17.04 16.12 -31.19
CA GLY A 328 -16.23 14.98 -30.75
C GLY A 328 -16.97 13.65 -30.61
N ARG A 329 -18.28 13.57 -30.94
CA ARG A 329 -19.00 12.29 -30.93
C ARG A 329 -18.36 11.28 -31.89
N GLY A 330 -18.38 10.01 -31.55
CA GLY A 330 -17.78 8.96 -32.39
C GLY A 330 -16.25 8.97 -32.45
N CYS A 331 -15.57 9.91 -31.80
CA CYS A 331 -14.12 9.83 -31.68
C CYS A 331 -13.70 8.77 -30.65
N ILE A 332 -12.64 8.03 -30.94
CA ILE A 332 -11.83 7.41 -29.89
C ILE A 332 -10.98 8.49 -29.22
N CYS A 333 -10.89 8.48 -27.90
CA CYS A 333 -9.89 9.25 -27.16
C CYS A 333 -8.85 8.31 -26.58
N VAL A 334 -7.57 8.59 -26.80
CA VAL A 334 -6.45 7.85 -26.21
C VAL A 334 -5.64 8.80 -25.34
N ARG A 335 -5.56 8.49 -24.05
CA ARG A 335 -4.66 9.11 -23.09
C ARG A 335 -3.35 8.33 -23.09
N VAL A 336 -2.35 8.87 -23.78
CA VAL A 336 -1.01 8.29 -23.87
C VAL A 336 -0.21 8.64 -22.63
N CYS A 337 0.23 7.62 -21.91
CA CYS A 337 1.09 7.69 -20.73
C CYS A 337 2.44 7.02 -21.09
N LYS A 338 3.54 7.55 -20.54
CA LYS A 338 4.86 6.91 -20.61
C LYS A 338 5.33 6.58 -19.23
#